data_AF-A0A1Q7ID41-F1
#
_entry.id   AF-A0A1Q7ID41-F1
#
_cell.length_a   1.000
_cell.length_b   1.000
_cell.length_c   1.000
_cell.angle_alpha   90.00
_cell.angle_beta   90.00
_cell.angle_gamma   90.00
#
_symmetry.space_group_name_H-M   'P 1'
#
loop_
_entity.id
_entity.type
_entity.pdbx_description
1 polymer ?
#
loop_
_entity_poly.entity_id
_entity_poly.type
_entity_poly.pdbx_seq_one_letter_code
_entity_poly.pdbx_strand_id
1 'polypeptide(L)'
;MFDDSYNIREVLDDVIERVTLREKLIQTAKQFAEKKREDRYTLAIKQFENLMGDFLRLYQPILDRLGSYRQGLQKELSSLKSSLATVSGMLEVSKGIEGLQAKVQRLEADGQELDETIKEKGKTADKIDDLFNRIRAHSPGVPGSTGRDAFSDVLSGMPKDLFSETPETTKEVTRKAPTRG
;
A
#
# COMPACT_ATOMS: atom_id res chain seq x y z
N MET A 1 -3.59 20.89 -17.21
CA MET A 1 -4.27 19.97 -16.27
C MET A 1 -3.25 18.89 -15.95
N PHE A 2 -2.86 18.72 -14.69
CA PHE A 2 -1.89 17.68 -14.32
C PHE A 2 -2.50 16.31 -14.54
N ASP A 3 -1.72 15.37 -15.08
CA ASP A 3 -2.16 14.00 -15.32
C ASP A 3 -2.27 13.27 -13.97
N ASP A 4 -3.48 13.14 -13.45
CA ASP A 4 -3.75 12.43 -12.19
C ASP A 4 -3.23 10.99 -12.22
N SER A 5 -3.13 10.36 -13.40
CA SER A 5 -2.53 9.04 -13.58
C SER A 5 -1.01 9.04 -13.48
N TYR A 6 -0.34 10.14 -13.79
CA TYR A 6 1.10 10.30 -13.58
C TYR A 6 1.41 10.39 -12.07
N ASN A 7 0.68 11.23 -11.35
CA ASN A 7 0.82 11.37 -9.90
C ASN A 7 0.60 10.05 -9.14
N ILE A 8 -0.34 9.22 -9.59
CA ILE A 8 -0.60 7.92 -8.98
C ILE A 8 0.53 6.92 -9.25
N ARG A 9 1.14 6.94 -10.44
CA ARG A 9 2.27 6.06 -10.77
C ARG A 9 3.51 6.37 -9.94
N GLU A 10 3.85 7.65 -9.79
CA GLU A 10 4.97 8.05 -8.93
C GLU A 10 4.72 7.68 -7.47
N VAL A 11 3.52 7.96 -6.94
CA VAL A 11 3.15 7.57 -5.57
C VAL A 11 3.20 6.05 -5.38
N LEU A 12 2.77 5.28 -6.38
CA LEU A 12 2.84 3.81 -6.34
C LEU A 12 4.29 3.32 -6.27
N ASP A 13 5.17 3.83 -7.14
CA ASP A 13 6.57 3.42 -7.18
C ASP A 13 7.30 3.83 -5.87
N ASP A 14 7.03 5.02 -5.32
CA ASP A 14 7.54 5.48 -4.02
C ASP A 14 7.12 4.57 -2.86
N VAL A 15 5.84 4.17 -2.83
CA VAL A 15 5.32 3.28 -1.79
C VAL A 15 5.95 1.89 -1.91
N ILE A 16 6.08 1.37 -3.13
CA ILE A 16 6.74 0.07 -3.40
C ILE A 16 8.19 0.11 -2.92
N GLU A 17 8.94 1.17 -3.20
CA GLU A 17 10.34 1.31 -2.77
C GLU A 17 10.43 1.32 -1.24
N ARG A 18 9.59 2.11 -0.59
CA ARG A 18 9.55 2.21 0.89
C ARG A 18 9.17 0.91 1.58
N VAL A 19 8.23 0.14 1.01
CA VAL A 19 7.86 -1.20 1.48
C VAL A 19 9.03 -2.16 1.28
N THR A 20 9.61 -2.20 0.07
CA THR A 20 10.70 -3.11 -0.28
C THR A 20 11.94 -2.88 0.60
N LEU A 21 12.28 -1.62 0.89
CA LEU A 21 13.39 -1.30 1.78
C LEU A 21 13.17 -1.88 3.19
N ARG A 22 11.96 -1.73 3.73
CA ARG A 22 11.61 -2.25 5.06
C ARG A 22 11.61 -3.77 5.11
N GLU A 23 11.08 -4.43 4.08
CA GLU A 23 11.14 -5.89 3.93
C GLU A 23 12.60 -6.37 3.93
N LYS A 24 13.48 -5.72 3.17
CA LYS A 24 14.92 -6.04 3.14
C LYS A 24 15.58 -5.89 4.52
N LEU A 25 15.23 -4.85 5.28
CA LEU A 25 15.74 -4.66 6.64
C LEU A 25 15.30 -5.81 7.56
N ILE A 26 14.02 -6.20 7.52
CA ILE A 26 13.48 -7.32 8.30
C ILE A 26 14.17 -8.63 7.91
N GLN A 27 14.31 -8.91 6.61
CA GLN A 27 14.96 -10.13 6.12
C GLN A 27 16.44 -10.18 6.51
N THR A 28 17.15 -9.06 6.41
CA THR A 28 18.57 -8.98 6.80
C THR A 28 18.72 -9.21 8.30
N ALA A 29 17.85 -8.63 9.12
CA ALA A 29 17.83 -8.86 10.56
C ALA A 29 17.57 -10.35 10.89
N LYS A 30 16.62 -11.00 10.19
CA LYS A 30 16.33 -12.44 10.33
C LYS A 30 17.55 -13.31 9.98
N GLN A 31 18.18 -13.06 8.84
CA GLN A 31 19.39 -13.78 8.43
C GLN A 31 20.56 -13.56 9.41
N PHE A 32 20.70 -12.35 9.95
CA PHE A 32 21.74 -12.04 10.92
C PHE A 32 21.50 -12.75 12.26
N ALA A 33 20.25 -12.75 12.74
CA ALA A 33 19.84 -13.46 13.94
C ALA A 33 20.09 -14.96 13.83
N GLU A 34 19.74 -15.57 12.69
CA GLU A 34 19.96 -16.99 12.43
C GLU A 34 21.44 -17.37 12.46
N LYS A 35 22.32 -16.52 11.90
CA LYS A 35 23.78 -16.72 11.93
C LYS A 35 24.36 -16.61 13.34
N LYS A 36 23.84 -15.71 14.16
CA LYS A 36 24.39 -15.43 15.49
C LYS A 36 23.77 -16.30 16.60
N ARG A 37 22.55 -16.81 16.41
CA ARG A 37 21.80 -17.61 17.39
C ARG A 37 21.67 -16.93 18.77
N GLU A 38 21.43 -15.62 18.78
CA GLU A 38 21.26 -14.84 20.01
C GLU A 38 19.85 -14.24 20.09
N ASP A 39 19.21 -14.37 21.25
CA ASP A 39 17.81 -13.95 21.46
C ASP A 39 17.57 -12.44 21.35
N ARG A 40 18.59 -11.61 21.59
CA ARG A 40 18.49 -10.15 21.46
C ARG A 40 18.10 -9.71 20.05
N TYR A 41 18.45 -10.49 19.02
CA TYR A 41 18.07 -10.18 17.65
C TYR A 41 16.61 -10.50 17.36
N THR A 42 16.02 -11.46 18.07
CA THR A 42 14.58 -11.75 17.99
C THR A 42 13.75 -10.54 18.40
N LEU A 43 14.17 -9.81 19.44
CA LEU A 43 13.50 -8.57 19.85
C LEU A 43 13.64 -7.46 18.79
N ALA A 44 14.83 -7.29 18.21
CA ALA A 44 15.07 -6.31 17.15
C ALA A 44 14.24 -6.61 15.88
N ILE A 45 14.11 -7.89 15.50
CA ILE A 45 13.26 -8.31 14.37
C ILE A 45 11.79 -7.91 14.64
N LYS A 46 11.27 -8.19 15.83
CA LYS A 46 9.90 -7.80 16.21
C LYS A 46 9.71 -6.28 16.15
N GLN A 47 10.70 -5.50 16.55
CA GLN A 47 10.64 -4.03 16.44
C GLN A 47 10.56 -3.57 14.97
N PHE A 48 11.33 -4.19 14.06
CA PHE A 48 11.22 -3.88 12.63
C PHE A 48 9.87 -4.28 12.02
N GLU A 49 9.32 -5.44 12.43
CA GLU A 49 7.99 -5.88 12.01
C GLU A 49 6.89 -4.95 12.51
N ASN A 50 6.98 -4.47 13.76
CA ASN A 50 6.06 -3.48 14.31
C ASN A 50 6.15 -2.15 13.55
N LEU A 51 7.37 -1.68 13.25
CA LEU A 51 7.58 -0.46 12.47
C LEU A 51 7.03 -0.58 11.05
N MET A 52 7.08 -1.77 10.45
CA MET A 52 6.42 -2.05 9.17
C MET A 52 4.90 -1.93 9.30
N GLY A 53 4.31 -2.50 10.34
CA GLY A 53 2.88 -2.36 10.62
C GLY A 53 2.44 -0.91 10.86
N ASP A 54 3.23 -0.13 11.59
CA ASP A 54 2.97 1.30 11.84
C ASP A 54 3.10 2.12 10.55
N PHE A 55 4.10 1.82 9.71
CA PHE A 55 4.25 2.42 8.39
C PHE A 55 3.00 2.17 7.52
N LEU A 56 2.50 0.93 7.47
CA LEU A 56 1.30 0.61 6.70
C LEU A 56 0.07 1.35 7.22
N ARG A 57 -0.08 1.47 8.55
CA ARG A 57 -1.17 2.26 9.15
C ARG A 57 -1.08 3.74 8.79
N LEU A 58 0.12 4.31 8.83
CA LEU A 58 0.35 5.72 8.44
C LEU A 58 0.01 5.96 6.95
N TYR A 59 0.35 5.00 6.10
CA TYR A 59 0.11 5.08 4.65
C TYR A 59 -1.28 4.60 4.23
N GLN A 60 -2.14 4.17 5.15
CA GLN A 60 -3.45 3.60 4.86
C GLN A 60 -4.30 4.48 3.91
N PRO A 61 -4.38 5.82 4.06
CA PRO A 61 -5.16 6.65 3.13
C PRO A 61 -4.65 6.59 1.68
N ILE A 62 -3.32 6.45 1.50
CA ILE A 62 -2.70 6.31 0.19
C ILE A 62 -3.00 4.92 -0.38
N LEU A 63 -2.89 3.88 0.45
CA LEU A 63 -3.23 2.51 0.06
C LEU A 63 -4.71 2.40 -0.34
N ASP A 64 -5.63 3.02 0.40
CA ASP A 64 -7.06 3.05 0.06
C ASP A 64 -7.31 3.73 -1.29
N ARG A 65 -6.58 4.83 -1.57
CA ARG A 65 -6.63 5.51 -2.86
C ARG A 65 -6.09 4.64 -3.99
N LEU A 66 -4.99 3.93 -3.79
CA LEU A 66 -4.44 2.97 -4.75
C LEU A 66 -5.41 1.82 -5.01
N GLY A 67 -6.06 1.31 -3.97
CA GLY A 67 -7.09 0.28 -4.08
C GLY A 67 -8.30 0.75 -4.89
N SER A 68 -8.77 1.98 -4.65
CA SER A 68 -9.86 2.59 -5.40
C SER A 68 -9.48 2.82 -6.87
N TYR A 69 -8.27 3.31 -7.11
CA TYR A 69 -7.73 3.49 -8.46
C TYR A 69 -7.61 2.17 -9.21
N ARG A 70 -7.16 1.10 -8.55
CA ARG A 70 -7.11 -0.25 -9.12
C ARG A 70 -8.49 -0.73 -9.56
N GLN A 71 -9.53 -0.52 -8.75
CA GLN A 71 -10.90 -0.87 -9.13
C GLN A 71 -11.38 -0.07 -10.36
N GLY A 72 -11.01 1.21 -10.43
CA GLY A 72 -11.24 2.04 -11.62
C GLY A 72 -10.54 1.48 -12.86
N LEU A 73 -9.24 1.20 -12.75
CA LEU A 73 -8.44 0.59 -13.82
C LEU A 73 -9.01 -0.73 -14.31
N GLN A 74 -9.53 -1.59 -13.42
CA GLN A 74 -10.14 -2.85 -13.83
C GLN A 74 -11.38 -2.63 -14.70
N LYS A 75 -12.25 -1.67 -14.34
CA LYS A 75 -13.43 -1.32 -15.13
C LYS A 75 -13.02 -0.76 -16.49
N GLU A 76 -12.04 0.14 -16.51
CA GLU A 76 -11.49 0.71 -17.75
C GLU A 76 -10.90 -0.38 -18.65
N LEU A 77 -10.09 -1.28 -18.10
CA LEU A 77 -9.50 -2.39 -18.84
C LEU A 77 -10.56 -3.32 -19.44
N SER A 78 -11.63 -3.62 -18.69
CA SER A 78 -12.76 -4.39 -19.23
C SER A 78 -13.44 -3.67 -20.39
N SER A 79 -13.65 -2.35 -20.27
CA SER A 79 -14.21 -1.54 -21.35
C SER A 79 -13.31 -1.53 -22.59
N LEU A 80 -12.01 -1.28 -22.41
CA LEU A 80 -11.03 -1.23 -23.50
C LEU A 80 -10.91 -2.58 -24.21
N LYS A 81 -10.92 -3.69 -23.47
CA LYS A 81 -10.94 -5.04 -24.06
C LYS A 81 -12.19 -5.29 -24.90
N SER A 82 -13.35 -4.80 -24.46
CA SER A 82 -14.59 -4.86 -25.25
C SER A 82 -14.50 -4.04 -26.53
N SER A 83 -13.92 -2.84 -26.45
CA SER A 83 -13.67 -1.99 -27.63
C SER A 83 -12.71 -2.65 -28.61
N LEU A 84 -11.61 -3.23 -28.11
CA LEU A 84 -10.64 -3.97 -28.93
C LEU A 84 -11.28 -5.16 -29.64
N ALA A 85 -12.14 -5.92 -28.94
CA ALA A 85 -12.89 -7.03 -29.55
C ALA A 85 -13.82 -6.56 -30.68
N THR A 86 -14.45 -5.39 -30.49
CA THR A 86 -15.31 -4.78 -31.53
C THR A 86 -14.49 -4.34 -32.74
N VAL A 87 -13.38 -3.63 -32.53
CA VAL A 87 -12.47 -3.20 -33.60
C VAL A 87 -11.92 -4.41 -34.36
N SER A 88 -11.55 -5.48 -33.63
CA SER A 88 -11.05 -6.73 -34.22
C SER A 88 -12.11 -7.42 -35.08
N GLY A 89 -13.35 -7.50 -34.60
CA GLY A 89 -14.46 -8.05 -35.39
C GLY A 89 -14.78 -7.21 -36.64
N MET A 90 -14.76 -5.87 -36.52
CA MET A 90 -14.95 -4.98 -37.66
C MET A 90 -13.81 -5.10 -38.67
N LEU A 91 -12.58 -5.29 -38.21
CA LEU A 91 -11.40 -5.48 -39.05
C LEU A 91 -11.52 -6.78 -39.85
N GLU A 92 -11.89 -7.87 -39.20
CA GLU A 92 -12.06 -9.18 -39.83
C GLU A 92 -13.12 -9.15 -40.94
N VAL A 93 -14.27 -8.50 -40.68
CA VAL A 93 -15.31 -8.29 -41.70
C VAL A 93 -14.82 -7.37 -42.83
N SER A 94 -14.10 -6.29 -42.50
CA SER A 94 -13.67 -5.30 -43.49
C SER A 94 -12.56 -5.82 -44.42
N LYS A 95 -11.73 -6.78 -43.97
CA LYS A 95 -10.69 -7.42 -44.80
C LYS A 95 -11.25 -8.23 -45.97
N GLY A 96 -12.49 -8.72 -45.86
CA GLY A 96 -13.15 -9.49 -46.91
C GLY A 96 -13.88 -8.66 -47.98
N ILE A 97 -13.87 -7.33 -47.89
CA ILE A 97 -14.64 -6.44 -48.75
C ILE A 97 -13.70 -5.59 -49.62
N GLU A 98 -13.80 -5.75 -50.94
CA GLU A 98 -13.08 -4.90 -51.89
C GLU A 98 -13.46 -3.42 -51.73
N GLY A 99 -12.48 -2.53 -51.84
CA GLY A 99 -12.67 -1.08 -51.71
C GLY A 99 -12.62 -0.53 -50.27
N LEU A 100 -12.52 -1.38 -49.24
CA LEU A 100 -12.41 -0.94 -47.85
C LEU A 100 -10.96 -0.84 -47.31
N GLN A 101 -9.95 -0.85 -48.18
CA GLN A 101 -8.54 -0.87 -47.76
C GLN A 101 -8.16 0.25 -46.78
N ALA A 102 -8.63 1.48 -47.02
CA ALA A 102 -8.37 2.61 -46.11
C ALA A 102 -9.01 2.40 -44.72
N LYS A 103 -10.18 1.76 -44.67
CA LYS A 103 -10.86 1.41 -43.42
C LYS A 103 -10.13 0.29 -42.68
N VAL A 104 -9.61 -0.70 -43.39
CA VAL A 104 -8.78 -1.78 -42.83
C VAL A 104 -7.54 -1.19 -42.15
N GLN A 105 -6.79 -0.33 -42.83
CA GLN A 105 -5.60 0.31 -42.26
C GLN A 105 -5.90 1.12 -41.00
N ARG A 106 -7.03 1.85 -40.99
CA ARG A 106 -7.46 2.60 -39.80
C ARG A 106 -7.81 1.67 -38.64
N LEU A 107 -8.58 0.61 -38.89
CA LEU A 107 -8.96 -0.36 -37.85
C LEU A 107 -7.74 -1.11 -37.30
N GLU A 108 -6.71 -1.35 -38.11
CA GLU A 108 -5.43 -1.91 -37.64
C GLU A 108 -4.70 -0.94 -36.70
N ALA A 109 -4.64 0.35 -37.05
CA ALA A 109 -4.05 1.37 -36.20
C ALA A 109 -4.83 1.53 -34.88
N ASP A 110 -6.16 1.66 -34.93
CA ASP A 110 -7.03 1.76 -33.76
C ASP A 110 -6.87 0.52 -32.85
N GLY A 111 -6.75 -0.67 -33.45
CA GLY A 111 -6.53 -1.93 -32.73
C GLY A 111 -5.18 -1.98 -32.01
N GLN A 112 -4.11 -1.49 -32.65
CA GLN A 112 -2.77 -1.39 -32.06
C GLN A 112 -2.76 -0.39 -30.89
N GLU A 113 -3.34 0.80 -31.05
CA GLU A 113 -3.42 1.82 -30.00
C GLU A 113 -4.18 1.30 -28.77
N LEU A 114 -5.29 0.60 -28.98
CA LEU A 114 -6.06 -0.02 -27.91
C LEU A 114 -5.26 -1.10 -27.18
N ASP A 115 -4.54 -1.97 -27.91
CA ASP A 115 -3.71 -3.02 -27.31
C ASP A 115 -2.55 -2.44 -26.47
N GLU A 116 -1.88 -1.39 -26.97
CA GLU A 116 -0.84 -0.67 -26.22
C GLU A 116 -1.40 -0.06 -24.94
N THR A 117 -2.54 0.64 -25.04
CA THR A 117 -3.21 1.25 -23.88
C THR A 117 -3.62 0.21 -22.84
N ILE A 118 -4.16 -0.94 -23.28
CA ILE A 118 -4.52 -2.06 -22.40
C ILE A 118 -3.27 -2.60 -21.68
N LYS A 119 -2.16 -2.77 -22.39
CA LYS A 119 -0.90 -3.25 -21.79
C LYS A 119 -0.36 -2.29 -20.74
N GLU A 120 -0.35 -0.99 -21.01
CA GLU A 120 0.17 0.01 -20.06
C GLU A 120 -0.68 0.11 -18.79
N LYS A 121 -2.01 0.18 -18.95
CA LYS A 121 -2.93 0.18 -17.81
C LYS A 121 -2.89 -1.14 -17.04
N GLY A 122 -2.74 -2.27 -17.75
CA GLY A 122 -2.57 -3.60 -17.18
C GLY A 122 -1.35 -3.67 -16.26
N LYS A 123 -0.17 -3.23 -16.73
CA LYS A 123 1.05 -3.18 -15.90
C LYS A 123 0.86 -2.37 -14.62
N THR A 124 0.13 -1.26 -14.69
CA THR A 124 -0.13 -0.43 -13.51
C THR A 124 -1.05 -1.16 -12.52
N ALA A 125 -2.09 -1.83 -13.00
CA ALA A 125 -2.97 -2.64 -12.16
C ALA A 125 -2.22 -3.79 -11.48
N ASP A 126 -1.35 -4.50 -12.23
CA ASP A 126 -0.54 -5.60 -11.71
C ASP A 126 0.42 -5.13 -10.62
N LYS A 127 1.10 -3.98 -10.82
CA LYS A 127 1.96 -3.38 -9.78
C LYS A 127 1.20 -3.09 -8.49
N ILE A 128 -0.03 -2.60 -8.58
CA ILE A 128 -0.86 -2.33 -7.40
C ILE A 128 -1.23 -3.65 -6.71
N ASP A 129 -1.62 -4.67 -7.47
CA ASP A 129 -1.95 -6.00 -6.93
C ASP A 129 -0.74 -6.66 -6.24
N ASP A 130 0.45 -6.53 -6.82
CA ASP A 130 1.71 -6.99 -6.22
C ASP A 130 2.02 -6.28 -4.90
N LEU A 131 1.86 -4.95 -4.84
CA LEU A 131 2.01 -4.18 -3.61
C LEU A 131 1.05 -4.70 -2.53
N PHE A 132 -0.24 -4.86 -2.86
CA PHE A 132 -1.25 -5.36 -1.91
C PHE A 132 -0.96 -6.78 -1.42
N ASN A 133 -0.44 -7.65 -2.30
CA ASN A 133 -0.05 -9.00 -1.93
C ASN A 133 1.13 -9.01 -0.95
N ARG A 134 2.12 -8.13 -1.14
CA ARG A 134 3.27 -7.98 -0.24
C ARG A 134 2.86 -7.48 1.13
N ILE A 135 2.11 -6.37 1.20
CA ILE A 135 1.74 -5.76 2.48
C ILE A 135 0.77 -6.63 3.29
N ARG A 136 0.01 -7.53 2.66
CA ARG A 136 -0.91 -8.46 3.35
C ARG A 136 -0.22 -9.28 4.43
N ALA A 137 1.05 -9.66 4.24
CA ALA A 137 1.83 -10.39 5.22
C ALA A 137 2.15 -9.58 6.50
N HIS A 138 2.00 -8.25 6.43
CA HIS A 138 2.35 -7.30 7.49
C HIS A 138 1.14 -6.53 8.03
N SER A 139 -0.05 -6.74 7.48
CA SER A 139 -1.27 -6.07 7.94
C SER A 139 -1.74 -6.61 9.30
N PRO A 140 -2.04 -5.71 10.27
CA PRO A 140 -2.54 -6.11 11.57
C PRO A 140 -3.95 -6.69 11.43
N GLY A 141 -4.10 -8.01 11.62
CA GLY A 141 -5.41 -8.69 11.55
C GLY A 141 -5.41 -10.04 10.84
N VAL A 142 -4.31 -10.45 10.20
CA VAL A 142 -4.15 -11.83 9.72
C VAL A 142 -3.83 -12.73 10.92
N PRO A 143 -4.57 -13.85 11.15
CA PRO A 143 -4.25 -14.80 12.21
C PRO A 143 -2.82 -15.32 11.98
N GLY A 144 -1.90 -14.96 12.88
CA GLY A 144 -0.45 -15.18 12.73
C GLY A 144 0.41 -13.92 12.87
N SER A 145 -0.19 -12.72 12.81
CA SER A 145 0.50 -11.46 13.15
C SER A 145 0.58 -11.30 14.67
N THR A 146 1.75 -11.60 15.24
CA THR A 146 2.14 -11.57 16.67
C THR A 146 2.08 -10.19 17.35
N GLY A 147 1.50 -9.17 16.70
CA GLY A 147 1.63 -7.76 17.10
C GLY A 147 0.60 -7.23 18.11
N ARG A 148 -0.44 -7.99 18.49
CA ARG A 148 -1.50 -7.45 19.37
C ARG A 148 -1.24 -7.64 20.86
N ASP A 149 -0.51 -8.69 21.25
CA ASP A 149 -0.23 -8.99 22.66
C ASP A 149 1.02 -8.24 23.20
N ALA A 150 1.89 -7.75 22.31
CA ALA A 150 3.20 -7.19 22.69
C ALA A 150 3.19 -5.73 23.20
N PHE A 151 2.11 -4.96 22.97
CA PHE A 151 2.04 -3.58 23.48
C PHE A 151 1.84 -3.51 25.01
N SER A 152 1.19 -4.54 25.58
CA SER A 152 1.02 -4.70 27.03
C SER A 152 2.35 -4.97 27.75
N ASP A 153 3.21 -5.78 27.14
CA ASP A 153 4.44 -6.28 27.79
C ASP A 153 5.63 -5.32 27.66
N VAL A 154 5.64 -4.41 26.68
CA VAL A 154 6.72 -3.44 26.51
C VAL A 154 6.54 -2.22 27.42
N LEU A 155 5.31 -1.81 27.72
CA LEU A 155 5.03 -0.70 28.63
C LEU A 155 5.24 -1.06 30.10
N SER A 156 5.14 -2.34 30.47
CA SER A 156 5.36 -2.81 31.85
C SER A 156 6.84 -2.98 32.22
N GLY A 157 7.75 -2.94 31.23
CA GLY A 157 9.19 -3.13 31.43
C GLY A 157 10.07 -1.87 31.31
N MET A 158 9.52 -0.69 31.07
CA MET A 158 10.31 0.54 30.98
C MET A 158 10.63 1.12 32.38
N PRO A 159 11.90 1.50 32.66
CA PRO A 159 12.25 2.20 33.89
C PRO A 159 11.55 3.56 33.95
N LYS A 160 10.94 3.87 35.10
CA LYS A 160 10.13 5.07 35.33
C LYS A 160 10.95 6.38 35.33
N ASP A 161 12.27 6.30 35.25
CA ASP A 161 13.17 7.43 35.45
C ASP A 161 13.52 8.19 34.15
N LEU A 162 12.91 7.81 33.01
CA LEU A 162 13.13 8.50 31.72
C LEU A 162 12.20 9.70 31.49
N PHE A 163 11.26 9.96 32.41
CA PHE A 163 10.47 11.19 32.41
C PHE A 163 10.87 12.01 33.61
N SER A 164 11.77 12.98 33.41
CA SER A 164 11.96 14.08 34.34
C SER A 164 10.59 14.74 34.58
N GLU A 165 10.27 14.92 35.86
CA GLU A 165 9.05 15.50 36.40
C GLU A 165 8.46 16.57 35.47
N THR A 166 7.30 16.25 34.88
CA THR A 166 6.40 17.29 34.41
C THR A 166 5.85 17.99 35.65
N PRO A 167 5.83 19.33 35.71
CA PRO A 167 5.35 20.03 36.89
C PRO A 167 3.86 19.71 37.07
N GLU A 168 3.49 19.21 38.25
CA GLU A 168 2.11 18.96 38.61
C GLU A 168 1.32 20.27 38.60
N THR A 169 0.53 20.50 37.54
CA THR A 169 -0.58 21.45 37.61
C THR A 169 -1.82 20.78 38.19
N THR A 170 -2.14 21.23 39.41
CA THR A 170 -3.49 21.48 39.97
C THR A 170 -4.39 20.29 40.33
N LYS A 171 -4.62 20.13 41.64
CA LYS A 171 -5.91 19.69 42.20
C LYS A 171 -6.40 20.71 43.25
N GLU A 172 -7.29 21.59 42.82
CA GLU A 172 -8.40 22.14 43.62
C GLU A 172 -9.28 20.94 44.05
N VAL A 173 -9.85 20.75 45.25
CA VAL A 173 -10.72 21.58 46.10
C VAL A 173 -10.86 20.85 47.46
N THR A 174 -10.83 21.54 48.62
CA THR A 174 -11.81 21.27 49.70
C THR A 174 -12.03 22.49 50.59
N ARG A 175 -13.30 22.91 50.67
CA ARG A 175 -13.84 24.01 51.48
C ARG A 175 -13.65 23.79 52.99
N LYS A 176 -13.31 24.86 53.73
CA LYS A 176 -13.83 25.11 55.10
C LYS A 176 -14.05 26.61 55.30
N ALA A 177 -15.27 26.95 55.69
CA ALA A 177 -15.77 28.29 56.03
C ALA A 177 -15.32 28.72 57.44
N PRO A 178 -15.33 30.03 57.77
CA PRO A 178 -14.84 30.55 59.04
C PRO A 178 -15.87 30.39 60.17
N THR A 179 -15.39 30.03 61.36
CA THR A 179 -16.17 30.03 62.61
C THR A 179 -15.94 31.35 63.33
N ARG A 180 -17.04 32.04 63.68
CA ARG A 180 -17.07 33.24 64.52
C ARG A 180 -17.30 32.80 65.96
N GLY A 181 -16.48 33.28 66.89
CA GLY A 181 -16.62 33.18 68.34
C GLY A 181 -15.85 34.33 68.95
#